data_AF-A0AAV1RYZ2-F1
#
_entry.id   AF-A0AAV1RYZ2-F1
#
_cell.length_a   1.000
_cell.length_b   1.000
_cell.length_c   1.000
_cell.angle_alpha   90.00
_cell.angle_beta   90.00
_cell.angle_gamma   90.00
#
_symmetry.space_group_name_H-M   'P 1'
#
loop_
_entity.id
_entity.type
_entity.pdbx_description
1 polymer ?
#
loop_
_entity_poly.entity_id
_entity_poly.type
_entity_poly.pdbx_seq_one_letter_code
_entity_poly.pdbx_strand_id
1 'polypeptide(L)'
;MWRFATLAVILLFSLPIHADSGRAIHNLTPLAWDQKLAKYARRWAASRLDDCQTLLHSPNSPYGENLFWAQKSHWNASWVVKYWGDEVKHYDPKTNECVNNTVCGHYTQIVWNTTERIGCTHVLCNKNEGHLFVCSYDPPGNIYYHGPFGGRFPNSIVDPPSSNHSSPTQSGSQFGTTGVTVASKGIASGTTGHPANKSYGHS
;
A
#
# COMPACT_ATOMS: atom_id res chain seq x y z
N MET A 1 6.61 27.09 -13.12
CA MET A 1 5.25 26.63 -12.78
C MET A 1 5.18 25.35 -11.92
N TRP A 2 6.29 24.80 -11.38
CA TRP A 2 6.31 23.48 -10.71
C TRP A 2 6.31 23.51 -9.16
N ARG A 3 6.24 24.68 -8.52
CA ARG A 3 6.35 24.82 -7.05
C ARG A 3 5.01 24.69 -6.30
N PHE A 4 3.87 24.79 -6.99
CA PHE A 4 2.55 24.70 -6.36
C PHE A 4 1.99 23.28 -6.24
N ALA A 5 2.42 22.34 -7.09
CA ALA A 5 1.96 20.94 -7.04
C ALA A 5 2.49 20.17 -5.81
N THR A 6 3.65 20.55 -5.26
CA THR A 6 4.30 19.83 -4.16
C THR A 6 3.63 20.10 -2.80
N LEU A 7 3.11 21.32 -2.58
CA LEU A 7 2.42 21.71 -1.35
C LEU A 7 1.02 21.08 -1.25
N ALA A 8 0.31 20.93 -2.37
CA ALA A 8 -1.01 20.30 -2.40
C ALA A 8 -0.94 18.81 -2.04
N VAL A 9 0.08 18.08 -2.50
CA VAL A 9 0.28 16.65 -2.14
C VAL A 9 0.62 16.51 -0.66
N ILE A 10 1.47 17.38 -0.10
CA ILE A 10 1.80 17.33 1.32
C ILE A 10 0.54 17.60 2.16
N LEU A 11 -0.23 18.65 1.89
CA LEU A 11 -1.46 18.95 2.65
C LEU A 11 -2.55 17.89 2.50
N LEU A 12 -2.63 17.20 1.35
CA LEU A 12 -3.57 16.12 1.09
C LEU A 12 -3.22 14.80 1.79
N PHE A 13 -2.02 14.63 2.35
CA PHE A 13 -1.60 13.40 3.04
C PHE A 13 -1.16 13.61 4.50
N SER A 14 -0.90 14.85 4.95
CA SER A 14 -0.07 15.05 6.15
C SER A 14 -0.78 15.20 7.49
N LEU A 15 -2.05 15.63 7.62
CA LEU A 15 -2.51 16.11 8.95
C LEU A 15 -3.84 15.57 9.52
N PRO A 16 -4.90 15.27 8.75
CA PRO A 16 -6.07 14.56 9.33
C PRO A 16 -6.07 13.04 9.04
N ILE A 17 -5.44 12.62 7.95
CA ILE A 17 -5.65 11.28 7.37
C ILE A 17 -4.88 10.18 8.12
N HIS A 18 -3.73 10.51 8.73
CA HIS A 18 -2.96 9.57 9.55
C HIS A 18 -3.49 9.42 10.98
N ALA A 19 -4.20 10.44 11.50
CA ALA A 19 -4.87 10.35 12.80
C ALA A 19 -6.12 9.44 12.73
N ASP A 20 -6.85 9.46 11.60
CA ASP A 20 -8.09 8.69 11.40
C ASP A 20 -7.91 7.29 10.79
N SER A 21 -6.71 6.92 10.33
CA SER A 21 -6.46 5.65 9.62
C SER A 21 -6.18 4.45 10.54
N GLY A 22 -6.62 4.53 11.79
CA GLY A 22 -6.56 3.45 12.77
C GLY A 22 -5.35 3.47 13.71
N ARG A 23 -4.25 4.16 13.36
CA ARG A 23 -3.04 4.19 14.19
C ARG A 23 -3.28 4.79 15.58
N ALA A 24 -4.02 5.89 15.67
CA ALA A 24 -4.32 6.54 16.95
C ALA A 24 -5.16 5.64 17.88
N ILE A 25 -6.10 4.88 17.31
CA ILE A 25 -6.96 3.93 18.07
C ILE A 25 -6.11 2.84 18.75
N HIS A 26 -4.97 2.48 18.16
CA HIS A 26 -4.04 1.47 18.67
C HIS A 26 -2.83 2.07 19.41
N ASN A 27 -2.86 3.36 19.76
CA ASN A 27 -1.74 4.08 20.39
C ASN A 27 -0.42 4.01 19.60
N LEU A 28 -0.49 3.93 18.27
CA LEU A 28 0.70 3.91 17.42
C LEU A 28 1.14 5.33 17.07
N THR A 29 2.46 5.53 16.99
CA THR A 29 3.05 6.79 16.53
C THR A 29 2.53 7.15 15.13
N PRO A 30 2.10 8.40 14.89
CA PRO A 30 1.76 8.86 13.55
C PRO A 30 2.92 8.70 12.57
N LEU A 31 2.62 8.33 11.33
CA LEU A 31 3.65 8.22 10.29
C LEU A 31 4.20 9.59 9.92
N ALA A 32 5.52 9.72 9.87
CA ALA A 32 6.20 10.92 9.39
C ALA A 32 6.23 10.93 7.86
N TRP A 33 5.88 12.07 7.26
CA TRP A 33 6.00 12.24 5.81
C TRP A 33 7.48 12.28 5.39
N ASP A 34 7.87 11.40 4.47
CA ASP A 34 9.21 11.32 3.91
C ASP A 34 9.22 11.70 2.43
N GLN A 35 9.93 12.77 2.09
CA GLN A 35 10.03 13.27 0.73
C GLN A 35 10.80 12.33 -0.22
N LYS A 36 11.74 11.52 0.29
CA LYS A 36 12.46 10.52 -0.51
C LYS A 36 11.50 9.38 -0.90
N LEU A 37 10.65 8.94 0.03
CA LEU A 37 9.59 7.96 -0.27
C LEU A 37 8.57 8.50 -1.28
N ALA A 38 8.13 9.75 -1.13
CA ALA A 38 7.20 10.36 -2.09
C ALA A 38 7.81 10.46 -3.50
N LYS A 39 9.10 10.78 -3.60
CA LYS A 39 9.85 10.74 -4.88
C LYS A 39 10.01 9.32 -5.42
N TYR A 40 10.17 8.32 -4.55
CA TYR A 40 10.21 6.90 -4.95
C TYR A 40 8.86 6.48 -5.55
N ALA A 41 7.77 6.68 -4.83
CA ALA A 41 6.41 6.40 -5.28
C ALA A 41 6.09 7.11 -6.61
N ARG A 42 6.47 8.39 -6.75
CA ARG A 42 6.29 9.15 -8.00
C ARG A 42 7.06 8.56 -9.18
N ARG A 43 8.30 8.11 -8.98
CA ARG A 43 9.09 7.48 -10.04
C ARG A 43 8.43 6.19 -10.52
N TRP A 44 7.93 5.38 -9.58
CA TRP A 44 7.20 4.16 -9.93
C TRP A 44 5.91 4.48 -10.69
N ALA A 45 5.06 5.35 -10.15
CA ALA A 45 3.80 5.74 -10.78
C ALA A 45 3.99 6.33 -12.20
N ALA A 46 5.04 7.13 -12.40
CA ALA A 46 5.37 7.70 -13.71
C ALA A 46 5.75 6.63 -14.75
N SER A 47 6.26 5.47 -14.31
CA SER A 47 6.58 4.35 -15.20
C SER A 47 5.37 3.48 -15.56
N ARG A 48 4.20 3.75 -14.95
CA ARG A 48 2.95 2.96 -15.09
C ARG A 48 1.80 3.75 -15.72
N LEU A 49 2.08 4.91 -16.33
CA LEU A 49 1.03 5.81 -16.83
C LEU A 49 0.17 5.20 -17.94
N ASP A 50 0.69 4.21 -18.68
CA ASP A 50 0.00 3.53 -19.79
C ASP A 50 -0.66 2.20 -19.38
N ASP A 51 -0.48 1.75 -18.13
CA ASP A 51 -0.96 0.47 -17.63
C ASP A 51 -1.41 0.52 -16.16
N CYS A 52 -1.84 1.68 -15.68
CA CYS A 52 -2.16 1.93 -14.26
C CYS A 52 -3.08 0.87 -13.61
N GLN A 53 -4.08 0.37 -14.36
CA GLN A 53 -5.06 -0.60 -13.86
C GLN A 53 -4.42 -1.95 -13.48
N THR A 54 -3.24 -2.26 -14.03
CA THR A 54 -2.53 -3.51 -13.73
C THR A 54 -2.04 -3.59 -12.28
N LEU A 55 -1.87 -2.45 -11.61
CA LEU A 55 -1.38 -2.34 -10.23
C LEU A 55 -0.10 -3.15 -9.98
N LEU A 56 0.84 -3.07 -10.91
CA LEU A 56 2.15 -3.66 -10.72
C LEU A 56 2.88 -2.94 -9.58
N HIS A 57 3.41 -3.73 -8.65
CA HIS A 57 4.21 -3.24 -7.53
C HIS A 57 5.66 -2.95 -7.93
N SER A 58 6.28 -1.99 -7.24
CA SER A 58 7.69 -1.63 -7.43
C SER A 58 8.59 -2.86 -7.27
N PRO A 59 9.28 -3.34 -8.33
CA PRO A 59 10.06 -4.55 -8.26
C PRO A 59 11.29 -4.35 -7.36
N ASN A 60 11.60 -5.37 -6.56
CA ASN A 60 12.70 -5.36 -5.60
C ASN A 60 12.71 -4.17 -4.62
N SER A 61 11.54 -3.56 -4.35
CA SER A 61 11.41 -2.46 -3.39
C SER A 61 11.80 -2.89 -1.97
N PRO A 62 12.62 -2.10 -1.24
CA PRO A 62 12.84 -2.30 0.18
C PRO A 62 11.68 -1.77 1.04
N TYR A 63 10.75 -1.02 0.44
CA TYR A 63 9.62 -0.37 1.11
C TYR A 63 8.34 -1.17 0.95
N GLY A 64 7.44 -1.04 1.92
CA GLY A 64 6.05 -1.45 1.79
C GLY A 64 5.35 -0.59 0.75
N GLU A 65 4.33 -1.12 0.07
CA GLU A 65 3.64 -0.37 -0.98
C GLU A 65 2.15 -0.69 -1.02
N ASN A 66 1.32 0.37 -0.93
CA ASN A 66 -0.10 0.31 -1.27
C ASN A 66 -0.32 1.03 -2.61
N LEU A 67 -1.09 0.41 -3.49
CA LEU A 67 -1.51 0.92 -4.78
C LEU A 67 -3.04 1.00 -4.83
N PHE A 68 -3.55 2.05 -5.44
CA PHE A 68 -4.97 2.18 -5.72
C PHE A 68 -5.17 2.82 -7.09
N TRP A 69 -6.03 2.21 -7.90
CA TRP A 69 -6.46 2.73 -9.17
C TRP A 69 -7.98 2.93 -9.19
N ALA A 70 -8.42 4.04 -9.77
CA ALA A 70 -9.82 4.24 -10.08
C ALA A 70 -10.02 5.02 -11.38
N GLN A 71 -11.05 4.64 -12.14
CA GLN A 71 -11.41 5.29 -13.39
C GLN A 71 -12.01 6.69 -13.18
N LYS A 72 -12.76 6.90 -12.09
CA LYS A 72 -13.49 8.15 -11.84
C LYS A 72 -12.65 9.18 -11.07
N SER A 73 -12.85 10.46 -11.37
CA SER A 73 -12.06 11.57 -10.82
C SER A 73 -12.46 12.08 -9.43
N HIS A 74 -13.55 11.58 -8.83
CA HIS A 74 -13.95 11.97 -7.48
C HIS A 74 -13.06 11.36 -6.38
N TRP A 75 -12.23 10.38 -6.72
CA TRP A 75 -11.25 9.80 -5.79
C TRP A 75 -10.14 10.81 -5.49
N ASN A 76 -9.94 11.06 -4.19
CA ASN A 76 -8.85 11.88 -3.68
C ASN A 76 -8.09 11.09 -2.60
N ALA A 77 -6.96 11.63 -2.15
CA ALA A 77 -6.11 11.00 -1.14
C ALA A 77 -6.86 10.53 0.11
N SER A 78 -7.79 11.35 0.62
CA SER A 78 -8.58 11.02 1.82
C SER A 78 -9.51 9.84 1.58
N TRP A 79 -10.18 9.77 0.44
CA TRP A 79 -11.04 8.64 0.10
C TRP A 79 -10.26 7.34 -0.11
N VAL A 80 -9.07 7.43 -0.72
CA VAL A 80 -8.19 6.27 -0.92
C VAL A 80 -7.69 5.71 0.41
N VAL A 81 -7.19 6.58 1.31
CA VAL A 81 -6.74 6.11 2.63
C VAL A 81 -7.91 5.57 3.45
N LYS A 82 -9.10 6.18 3.36
CA LYS A 82 -10.30 5.63 3.99
C LYS A 82 -10.65 4.24 3.41
N TYR A 83 -10.56 4.07 2.10
CA TYR A 83 -10.83 2.78 1.45
C TYR A 83 -9.90 1.69 1.98
N TRP A 84 -8.60 1.97 2.10
CA TRP A 84 -7.64 1.05 2.71
C TRP A 84 -7.91 0.83 4.21
N GLY A 85 -8.23 1.88 4.96
CA GLY A 85 -8.51 1.80 6.39
C GLY A 85 -9.79 1.03 6.72
N ASP A 86 -10.82 1.11 5.86
CA ASP A 86 -12.08 0.38 6.00
C ASP A 86 -11.90 -1.15 5.96
N GLU A 87 -10.73 -1.65 5.54
CA GLU A 87 -10.39 -3.07 5.65
C GLU A 87 -10.17 -3.53 7.10
N VAL A 88 -10.19 -2.64 8.09
CA VAL A 88 -10.20 -3.02 9.52
C VAL A 88 -11.32 -4.01 9.84
N LYS A 89 -12.48 -3.87 9.20
CA LYS A 89 -13.64 -4.78 9.36
C LYS A 89 -13.39 -6.18 8.80
N HIS A 90 -12.30 -6.35 8.06
CA HIS A 90 -11.89 -7.57 7.38
C HIS A 90 -10.69 -8.25 8.06
N TYR A 91 -10.08 -7.63 9.06
CA TYR A 91 -8.92 -8.16 9.77
C TYR A 91 -9.31 -8.83 11.08
N ASP A 92 -8.92 -10.09 11.29
CA ASP A 92 -8.99 -10.75 12.59
C ASP A 92 -7.64 -10.67 13.33
N PRO A 93 -7.53 -9.86 14.41
CA PRO A 93 -6.29 -9.72 15.16
C PRO A 93 -5.89 -10.98 15.94
N LYS A 94 -6.80 -11.95 16.15
CA LYS A 94 -6.50 -13.18 16.90
C LYS A 94 -5.77 -14.20 16.04
N THR A 95 -6.17 -14.33 14.78
CA THR A 95 -5.60 -15.30 13.83
C THR A 95 -4.56 -14.66 12.90
N ASN A 96 -4.53 -13.33 12.82
CA ASN A 96 -3.72 -12.55 11.89
C ASN A 96 -4.05 -12.84 10.43
N GLU A 97 -5.35 -12.90 10.14
CA GLU A 97 -5.87 -13.26 8.81
C GLU A 97 -6.92 -12.25 8.36
N CYS A 98 -7.12 -12.20 7.04
CA CYS A 98 -8.26 -11.53 6.46
C CYS A 98 -9.46 -12.49 6.45
N VAL A 99 -10.56 -12.08 7.07
CA VAL A 99 -11.76 -12.93 7.20
C VAL A 99 -12.40 -13.20 5.83
N ASN A 100 -13.03 -14.36 5.66
CA ASN A 100 -13.83 -14.69 4.47
C ASN A 100 -13.10 -14.49 3.12
N ASN A 101 -11.79 -14.74 3.05
CA ASN A 101 -10.96 -14.51 1.86
C ASN A 101 -11.06 -13.08 1.30
N THR A 102 -11.30 -12.10 2.19
CA THR A 102 -11.27 -10.68 1.85
C THR A 102 -9.84 -10.13 1.89
N VAL A 103 -9.67 -8.85 1.55
CA VAL A 103 -8.37 -8.18 1.61
C VAL A 103 -8.32 -7.28 2.85
N CYS A 104 -7.21 -7.38 3.59
CA CYS A 104 -6.92 -6.56 4.76
C CYS A 104 -5.45 -6.09 4.84
N GLY A 105 -4.67 -6.38 3.78
CA GLY A 105 -3.25 -6.05 3.69
C GLY A 105 -2.99 -4.54 3.65
N HIS A 106 -3.91 -3.73 3.10
CA HIS A 106 -3.71 -2.29 3.03
C HIS A 106 -3.87 -1.65 4.41
N TYR A 107 -4.92 -2.05 5.14
CA TYR A 107 -5.12 -1.63 6.54
C TYR A 107 -3.94 -2.05 7.40
N THR A 108 -3.52 -3.31 7.34
CA THR A 108 -2.43 -3.83 8.17
C THR A 108 -1.09 -3.16 7.87
N GLN A 109 -0.79 -2.79 6.62
CA GLN A 109 0.36 -1.93 6.30
C GLN A 109 0.27 -0.54 6.96
N ILE A 110 -0.90 0.09 6.94
CA ILE A 110 -1.13 1.40 7.58
C ILE A 110 -0.91 1.33 9.10
N VAL A 111 -1.43 0.29 9.76
CA VAL A 111 -1.32 0.12 11.23
C VAL A 111 -0.13 -0.72 11.67
N TRP A 112 0.85 -0.94 10.79
CA TRP A 112 2.05 -1.70 11.14
C TRP A 112 2.89 -0.93 12.15
N ASN A 113 3.14 -1.51 13.32
CA ASN A 113 3.68 -0.81 14.50
C ASN A 113 5.12 -0.30 14.31
N THR A 114 5.90 -0.96 13.47
CA THR A 114 7.30 -0.61 13.18
C THR A 114 7.45 0.28 11.96
N THR A 115 6.38 0.55 11.20
CA THR A 115 6.42 1.54 10.12
C THR A 115 6.45 2.92 10.72
N GLU A 116 7.40 3.74 10.29
CA GLU A 116 7.63 5.09 10.82
C GLU A 116 7.34 6.18 9.80
N ARG A 117 7.61 5.90 8.52
CA ARG A 117 7.63 6.88 7.45
C ARG A 117 6.76 6.46 6.28
N ILE A 118 6.18 7.45 5.62
CA ILE A 118 5.35 7.27 4.44
C ILE A 118 5.64 8.35 3.39
N GLY A 119 5.56 7.99 2.12
CA GLY A 119 5.50 8.97 1.04
C GLY A 119 4.60 8.50 -0.09
N CYS A 120 3.70 9.38 -0.52
CA CYS A 120 2.68 9.05 -1.50
C CYS A 120 2.75 9.94 -2.74
N THR A 121 2.14 9.48 -3.83
CA THR A 121 1.90 10.25 -5.05
C THR A 121 0.50 9.93 -5.59
N HIS A 122 -0.03 10.88 -6.36
CA HIS A 122 -1.19 10.69 -7.22
C HIS A 122 -0.81 11.15 -8.64
N VAL A 123 -1.13 10.33 -9.64
CA VAL A 123 -0.93 10.65 -11.06
C VAL A 123 -2.21 10.38 -11.86
N LEU A 124 -2.38 11.13 -12.95
CA LEU A 124 -3.39 10.85 -13.96
C LEU A 124 -2.79 9.89 -14.98
N CYS A 125 -3.49 8.79 -15.25
CA CYS A 125 -3.10 7.82 -16.26
C CYS A 125 -3.30 8.41 -17.66
N ASN A 126 -2.50 7.96 -18.62
CA ASN A 126 -2.62 8.37 -20.01
C ASN A 126 -3.99 7.96 -20.57
N LYS A 127 -4.38 8.58 -21.69
CA LYS A 127 -5.62 8.26 -22.43
C LYS A 127 -6.91 8.35 -21.57
N ASN A 128 -6.88 9.13 -20.49
CA ASN A 128 -7.96 9.23 -19.51
C ASN A 128 -8.34 7.87 -18.87
N GLU A 129 -7.37 6.98 -18.71
CA GLU A 129 -7.55 5.66 -18.09
C GLU A 129 -7.61 5.73 -16.55
N GLY A 130 -7.88 6.90 -15.97
CA GLY A 130 -8.15 7.06 -14.55
C GLY A 130 -6.99 7.64 -13.73
N HIS A 131 -6.99 7.29 -12.45
CA HIS A 131 -6.17 7.87 -11.40
C HIS A 131 -5.40 6.77 -10.69
N LEU A 132 -4.08 6.92 -10.57
CA LEU A 132 -3.22 5.99 -9.84
C LEU A 132 -2.64 6.67 -8.60
N PHE A 133 -2.80 6.03 -7.46
CA PHE A 133 -2.24 6.41 -6.17
C PHE A 133 -1.24 5.36 -5.74
N VAL A 134 -0.06 5.80 -5.30
CA VAL A 134 1.03 4.94 -4.81
C VAL A 134 1.53 5.51 -3.50
N CYS A 135 1.57 4.70 -2.45
CA CYS A 135 2.15 5.05 -1.15
C CYS A 135 3.23 4.05 -0.79
N SER A 136 4.43 4.53 -0.44
CA SER A 136 5.55 3.73 0.03
C SER A 136 5.76 3.92 1.53
N TYR A 137 6.05 2.82 2.24
CA TYR A 137 6.16 2.75 3.70
C TYR A 137 7.54 2.25 4.14
N ASP A 138 8.14 2.88 5.15
CA ASP A 138 9.47 2.53 5.66
C ASP A 138 9.53 2.60 7.19
N PRO A 139 9.99 1.55 7.89
CA PRO A 139 10.17 0.16 7.42
C PRO A 139 8.91 -0.45 6.75
N PRO A 140 9.03 -1.50 5.93
CA PRO A 140 7.88 -2.18 5.34
C PRO A 140 7.03 -2.89 6.40
N GLY A 141 5.72 -2.91 6.17
CA GLY A 141 4.79 -3.74 6.91
C GLY A 141 4.55 -5.09 6.23
N ASN A 142 3.49 -5.78 6.65
CA ASN A 142 3.06 -7.07 6.09
C ASN A 142 4.20 -8.08 6.02
N ILE A 143 4.99 -8.14 7.10
CA ILE A 143 6.05 -9.12 7.22
C ILE A 143 5.39 -10.51 7.31
N TYR A 144 5.84 -11.45 6.48
CA TYR A 144 5.29 -12.80 6.45
C TYR A 144 5.33 -13.43 7.85
N TYR A 145 4.20 -14.04 8.24
CA TYR A 145 3.97 -14.68 9.54
C TYR A 145 4.02 -13.75 10.75
N HIS A 146 3.93 -12.43 10.56
CA HIS A 146 3.88 -11.44 11.64
C HIS A 146 2.58 -10.63 11.58
N GLY A 147 2.18 -10.10 12.73
CA GLY A 147 1.05 -9.17 12.83
C GLY A 147 1.47 -7.71 12.93
N PRO A 148 0.59 -6.76 12.54
CA PRO A 148 0.83 -5.32 12.61
C PRO A 148 1.10 -4.81 14.02
N PHE A 149 0.63 -5.52 15.05
CA PHE A 149 0.84 -5.16 16.46
C PHE A 149 1.93 -6.02 17.13
N GLY A 150 2.71 -6.75 16.33
CA GLY A 150 3.68 -7.74 16.81
C GLY A 150 3.10 -9.15 16.88
N GLY A 151 3.92 -10.08 17.35
CA GLY A 151 3.59 -11.51 17.40
C GLY A 151 3.93 -12.25 16.11
N ARG A 152 4.05 -13.57 16.24
CA ARG A 152 4.29 -14.51 15.14
C ARG A 152 3.09 -15.44 15.01
N PHE A 153 2.61 -15.64 13.80
CA PHE A 153 1.39 -16.36 13.47
C PHE A 153 1.67 -17.51 12.50
N PRO A 154 0.84 -18.56 12.49
CA PRO A 154 1.00 -19.68 11.56
C PRO A 154 0.75 -19.27 10.10
N ASN A 155 -0.09 -18.26 9.88
CA ASN A 155 -0.49 -17.78 8.56
C ASN A 155 -0.02 -16.34 8.34
N SER A 156 0.14 -15.95 7.07
CA SER A 156 0.54 -14.60 6.65
C SER A 156 -0.69 -13.82 6.18
N ILE A 157 -0.74 -12.53 6.48
CA ILE A 157 -1.79 -11.62 5.98
C ILE A 157 -1.74 -11.52 4.46
N VAL A 158 -0.52 -11.44 3.92
CA VAL A 158 -0.24 -11.42 2.48
C VAL A 158 0.49 -12.70 2.10
N ASP A 159 0.03 -13.36 1.04
CA ASP A 159 0.64 -14.60 0.56
C ASP A 159 2.13 -14.39 0.26
N PRO A 160 3.03 -15.29 0.68
CA PRO A 160 4.40 -15.30 0.21
C PRO A 160 4.49 -15.65 -1.28
N PRO A 161 5.55 -15.24 -2.00
CA PRO A 161 5.78 -15.72 -3.37
C PRO A 161 5.87 -17.25 -3.37
N SER A 162 5.03 -17.92 -4.16
CA SER A 162 5.08 -19.36 -4.36
C SER A 162 6.43 -19.78 -4.95
N SER A 163 7.04 -20.84 -4.41
CA SER A 163 8.27 -21.41 -4.95
C SER A 163 8.04 -22.33 -6.17
N ASN A 164 6.79 -22.62 -6.57
CA ASN A 164 6.48 -23.78 -7.43
C ASN A 164 5.32 -23.64 -8.46
N HIS A 165 4.95 -22.44 -8.94
CA HIS A 165 3.98 -22.35 -10.04
C HIS A 165 4.40 -21.44 -11.19
N SER A 166 4.73 -22.08 -12.32
CA SER A 166 4.68 -21.52 -13.67
C SER A 166 3.23 -21.58 -14.18
N SER A 167 2.57 -20.45 -14.42
CA SER A 167 1.60 -20.15 -15.51
C SER A 167 0.62 -19.03 -15.14
N PRO A 168 0.04 -18.33 -16.15
CA PRO A 168 0.65 -17.34 -17.02
C PRO A 168 0.20 -15.91 -16.62
N THR A 169 0.83 -14.89 -17.19
CA THR A 169 0.54 -13.45 -16.98
C THR A 169 0.79 -12.87 -15.59
N GLN A 170 2.06 -12.65 -15.25
CA GLN A 170 2.57 -11.36 -14.74
C GLN A 170 4.09 -11.48 -14.55
N SER A 171 4.84 -11.06 -15.57
CA SER A 171 6.30 -10.94 -15.47
C SER A 171 6.61 -9.70 -14.62
N GLY A 172 6.99 -9.91 -13.36
CA GLY A 172 7.71 -8.91 -12.57
C GLY A 172 7.24 -8.62 -11.14
N SER A 173 7.15 -9.60 -10.24
CA SER A 173 7.16 -9.31 -8.79
C SER A 173 7.75 -10.48 -7.99
N GLN A 174 8.82 -10.21 -7.23
CA GLN A 174 9.36 -11.13 -6.21
C GLN A 174 8.70 -10.93 -4.83
N PHE A 175 7.51 -10.33 -4.78
CA PHE A 175 6.75 -10.07 -3.56
C PHE A 175 5.33 -10.55 -3.75
N GLY A 176 4.83 -11.32 -2.80
CA GLY A 176 3.47 -11.81 -2.90
C GLY A 176 2.46 -10.70 -2.64
N THR A 177 1.34 -10.80 -3.34
CA THR A 177 0.30 -9.78 -3.46
C THR A 177 -1.01 -10.39 -3.00
N THR A 178 -1.73 -9.74 -2.07
CA THR A 178 -3.13 -10.08 -1.86
C THR A 178 -3.98 -9.45 -2.95
N GLY A 179 -4.93 -10.25 -3.44
CA GLY A 179 -5.86 -10.01 -4.53
C GLY A 179 -6.11 -8.57 -4.94
N VAL A 180 -5.98 -8.31 -6.24
CA VAL A 180 -6.61 -7.17 -6.89
C VAL A 180 -8.11 -7.27 -6.64
N THR A 181 -8.65 -6.44 -5.74
CA THR A 181 -10.11 -6.29 -5.62
C THR A 181 -10.59 -5.53 -6.85
N VAL A 182 -10.91 -6.26 -7.92
CA VAL A 182 -11.73 -5.74 -9.01
C VAL A 182 -13.15 -5.63 -8.47
N ALA A 183 -13.43 -4.58 -7.70
CA ALA A 183 -14.80 -4.17 -7.49
C ALA A 183 -15.33 -3.85 -8.89
N SER A 184 -16.38 -4.55 -9.31
CA SER A 184 -17.09 -4.33 -10.58
C SER A 184 -17.63 -2.90 -10.63
N LYS A 185 -16.75 -1.92 -10.94
CA LYS A 185 -16.97 -0.46 -10.94
C LYS A 185 -15.66 0.36 -11.14
N GLY A 186 -14.71 -0.11 -11.96
CA GLY A 186 -13.56 0.70 -12.36
C GLY A 186 -12.68 1.16 -11.18
N ILE A 187 -12.48 0.28 -10.19
CA ILE A 187 -11.58 0.47 -9.05
C ILE A 187 -10.77 -0.83 -8.89
N ALA A 188 -9.50 -0.68 -8.53
CA ALA A 188 -8.62 -1.78 -8.18
C ALA A 188 -7.64 -1.31 -7.07
N SER A 189 -7.18 -2.21 -6.21
CA SER A 189 -6.19 -1.90 -5.16
C SER A 189 -5.25 -3.09 -4.93
N GLY A 190 -4.01 -2.84 -4.53
CA GLY A 190 -3.01 -3.86 -4.23
C GLY A 190 -2.02 -3.44 -3.14
N THR A 191 -1.47 -4.41 -2.40
CA THR A 191 -0.51 -4.19 -1.31
C THR A 191 0.59 -5.26 -1.33
N THR A 192 1.80 -4.87 -0.92
CA THR A 192 2.94 -5.81 -0.82
C THR A 192 2.99 -6.56 0.51
N GLY A 193 3.61 -7.74 0.49
CA GLY A 193 4.15 -8.44 1.66
C GLY A 193 5.67 -8.55 1.61
N HIS A 194 6.32 -8.76 2.76
CA HIS A 194 7.78 -8.67 2.89
C HIS A 194 8.38 -9.83 3.71
N PRO A 195 9.57 -10.34 3.35
CA PRO A 195 10.22 -11.39 4.12
C PRO A 195 10.80 -10.86 5.44
N ALA A 196 10.72 -11.69 6.50
CA ALA A 196 11.25 -11.37 7.83
C ALA A 196 12.79 -11.27 7.89
N ASN A 197 13.50 -11.96 6.99
CA ASN A 197 14.97 -12.09 7.04
C ASN A 197 15.73 -10.96 6.31
N LYS A 198 15.04 -9.96 5.75
CA LYS A 198 15.72 -8.79 5.20
C LYS A 198 15.90 -7.76 6.31
N SER A 199 17.14 -7.43 6.63
CA SER A 199 17.47 -6.26 7.43
C SER A 199 17.18 -5.00 6.61
N TYR A 200 16.06 -4.33 6.91
CA TYR A 200 15.70 -3.03 6.36
C TYR A 200 16.47 -1.95 7.14
N GLY A 201 17.79 -1.90 6.91
CA GLY A 201 18.69 -1.00 7.62
C GLY A 201 18.52 0.45 7.19
N HIS A 202 18.42 1.35 8.17
CA HIS A 202 18.50 2.79 7.97
C HIS A 202 19.93 3.19 7.56
N SER A 203 20.08 3.73 6.35
CA SER A 203 21.27 4.46 5.90
C SER A 203 20.90 5.87 5.48
#